data_AF-A0A7W1UPT8-F1
#
_entry.id   AF-A0A7W1UPT8-F1
#
_cell.length_a   1.000
_cell.length_b   1.000
_cell.length_c   1.000
_cell.angle_alpha   90.00
_cell.angle_beta   90.00
_cell.angle_gamma   90.00
#
_symmetry.space_group_name_H-M   'P 1'
#
loop_
_entity.id
_entity.type
_entity.pdbx_description
1 polymer ?
#
loop_
_entity_poly.entity_id
_entity_poly.type
_entity_poly.pdbx_seq_one_letter_code
_entity_poly.pdbx_strand_id
1 'polypeptide(L)'
;MSAQTKPIAQKILSFCDLNKGKKVGKGECWDLAKEALNSSGATWKPPYVFGKQLTKKETVLPGDIIQFEKVTIKYPDGSWKELPHHTAIVYSVVAEKKYLMAEQNANGKRFVTFAEIDLSYVKKGTYTVYRPQ
;
A
#
# COMPACT_ATOMS: atom_id res chain seq x y z
N MET A 1 18.79 1.32 -29.23
CA MET A 1 18.21 2.05 -28.08
C MET A 1 17.23 1.12 -27.39
N SER A 2 17.70 0.28 -26.47
CA SER A 2 16.84 -0.69 -25.79
C SER A 2 15.89 0.06 -24.86
N ALA A 3 14.58 -0.02 -25.11
CA ALA A 3 13.58 0.50 -24.20
C ALA A 3 13.76 -0.18 -22.83
N GLN A 4 14.38 0.50 -21.87
CA GLN A 4 14.44 0.03 -20.49
C GLN A 4 13.00 -0.14 -20.02
N THR A 5 12.58 -1.38 -19.79
CA THR A 5 11.33 -1.68 -19.12
C THR A 5 11.40 -1.06 -17.72
N LYS A 6 10.54 -0.07 -17.45
CA LYS A 6 10.44 0.53 -16.12
C LYS A 6 10.21 -0.58 -15.09
N PRO A 7 10.94 -0.59 -13.95
CA PRO A 7 10.70 -1.54 -12.87
C PRO A 7 9.22 -1.51 -12.44
N ILE A 8 8.66 -2.67 -12.08
CA ILE A 8 7.26 -2.82 -11.67
C ILE A 8 6.87 -1.80 -10.61
N ALA A 9 7.70 -1.62 -9.58
CA ALA A 9 7.51 -0.62 -8.54
C ALA A 9 7.31 0.80 -9.11
N GLN A 10 8.11 1.21 -10.10
CA GLN A 10 7.98 2.53 -10.72
C GLN A 10 6.65 2.69 -11.47
N LYS A 11 6.16 1.63 -12.11
CA LYS A 11 4.85 1.65 -12.77
C LYS A 11 3.70 1.75 -11.75
N ILE A 12 3.80 1.02 -10.64
CA ILE A 12 2.84 1.10 -9.53
C ILE A 12 2.79 2.51 -8.95
N LEU A 13 3.95 3.13 -8.68
CA LEU A 13 4.01 4.50 -8.18
C LEU A 13 3.44 5.50 -9.19
N SER A 14 3.81 5.36 -10.47
CA SER A 14 3.25 6.19 -11.54
C SER A 14 1.72 6.06 -11.64
N PHE A 15 1.19 4.85 -11.43
CA PHE A 15 -0.25 4.61 -11.39
C PHE A 15 -0.90 5.35 -10.22
N CYS A 16 -0.27 5.36 -9.05
CA CYS A 16 -0.75 6.11 -7.88
C CYS A 16 -0.78 7.62 -8.16
N ASP A 17 0.26 8.17 -8.79
CA ASP A 17 0.33 9.59 -9.15
C ASP A 17 -0.78 9.99 -10.13
N LEU A 18 -0.96 9.20 -11.20
CA LEU A 18 -1.98 9.45 -12.23
C LEU A 18 -3.41 9.38 -11.69
N ASN A 19 -3.63 8.59 -10.64
CA ASN A 19 -4.94 8.36 -10.03
C ASN A 19 -5.15 9.15 -8.73
N LYS A 20 -4.19 10.00 -8.31
CA LYS A 20 -4.35 10.86 -7.13
C LYS A 20 -5.63 11.69 -7.22
N GLY A 21 -6.48 11.60 -6.19
CA GLY A 21 -7.77 12.29 -6.15
C GLY A 21 -8.87 11.70 -7.04
N LYS A 22 -8.58 10.61 -7.78
CA LYS A 22 -9.56 9.93 -8.64
C LYS A 22 -10.04 8.65 -7.98
N LYS A 23 -11.25 8.23 -8.34
CA LYS A 23 -11.80 6.93 -7.94
C LYS A 23 -11.24 5.83 -8.84
N VAL A 24 -10.65 4.81 -8.25
CA VAL A 24 -10.15 3.61 -8.95
C VAL A 24 -11.11 2.45 -8.72
N GLY A 25 -11.53 1.78 -9.80
CA GLY A 25 -12.45 0.65 -9.74
C GLY A 25 -13.79 1.02 -9.10
N LYS A 26 -14.26 0.19 -8.16
CA LYS A 26 -15.48 0.44 -7.39
C LYS A 26 -15.24 1.42 -6.24
N GLY A 27 -14.01 1.83 -5.99
CA GLY A 27 -13.67 2.74 -4.90
C GLY A 27 -13.27 2.02 -3.61
N GLU A 28 -12.95 0.73 -3.67
CA GLU A 28 -12.50 -0.05 -2.51
C GLU A 28 -10.99 0.08 -2.27
N CYS A 29 -10.51 -0.25 -1.07
CA CYS A 29 -9.10 -0.20 -0.72
C CYS A 29 -8.24 -1.15 -1.60
N TRP A 30 -8.73 -2.37 -1.82
CA TRP A 30 -8.06 -3.37 -2.66
C TRP A 30 -8.12 -3.06 -4.16
N ASP A 31 -9.08 -2.24 -4.63
CA ASP A 31 -9.18 -1.86 -6.05
C ASP A 31 -7.93 -1.11 -6.50
N LEU A 32 -7.41 -0.22 -5.65
CA LEU A 32 -6.18 0.51 -5.95
C LEU A 32 -4.99 -0.43 -6.14
N ALA A 33 -4.80 -1.37 -5.22
CA ALA A 33 -3.72 -2.37 -5.30
C ALA A 33 -3.87 -3.27 -6.54
N LYS A 34 -5.07 -3.79 -6.79
CA LYS A 34 -5.38 -4.61 -7.97
C LYS A 34 -5.04 -3.89 -9.27
N GLU A 35 -5.57 -2.68 -9.46
CA GLU A 35 -5.40 -1.96 -10.72
C GLU A 35 -3.95 -1.51 -10.93
N ALA A 36 -3.25 -1.12 -9.85
CA ALA A 36 -1.82 -0.81 -9.93
C ALA A 36 -0.97 -2.03 -10.32
N LEU A 37 -1.26 -3.21 -9.74
CA LEU A 37 -0.60 -4.47 -10.11
C LEU A 37 -0.86 -4.84 -11.57
N ASN A 38 -2.13 -4.82 -11.99
CA ASN A 38 -2.52 -5.13 -13.37
C ASN A 38 -1.87 -4.17 -14.37
N SER A 39 -1.87 -2.86 -14.08
CA SER A 39 -1.25 -1.84 -14.94
C SER A 39 0.28 -1.96 -15.01
N SER A 40 0.92 -2.42 -13.94
CA SER A 40 2.37 -2.63 -13.91
C SER A 40 2.82 -3.89 -14.67
N GLY A 41 1.91 -4.84 -14.88
CA GLY A 41 2.21 -6.17 -15.41
C GLY A 41 2.80 -7.10 -14.35
N ALA A 42 2.57 -6.82 -13.07
CA ALA A 42 3.02 -7.67 -11.97
C ALA A 42 2.29 -9.02 -11.96
N THR A 43 2.99 -10.06 -11.57
CA THR A 43 2.43 -11.38 -11.30
C THR A 43 1.95 -11.43 -9.86
N TRP A 44 0.65 -11.65 -9.66
CA TRP A 44 0.05 -11.74 -8.34
C TRP A 44 -1.13 -12.72 -8.36
N LYS A 45 -1.51 -13.25 -7.19
CA LYS A 45 -2.62 -14.19 -7.03
C LYS A 45 -3.73 -13.56 -6.20
N PRO A 46 -4.87 -13.20 -6.82
CA PRO A 46 -6.03 -12.70 -6.11
C PRO A 46 -6.55 -13.69 -5.05
N PRO A 47 -7.20 -13.23 -3.96
CA PRO A 47 -7.50 -11.82 -3.65
C PRO A 47 -6.41 -11.09 -2.81
N TYR A 48 -5.51 -11.80 -2.12
CA TYR A 48 -4.62 -11.18 -1.11
C TYR A 48 -3.13 -11.48 -1.27
N VAL A 49 -2.70 -12.22 -2.30
CA VAL A 49 -1.28 -12.50 -2.52
C VAL A 49 -0.76 -11.58 -3.62
N PHE A 50 -0.31 -10.39 -3.20
CA PHE A 50 0.08 -9.29 -4.09
C PHE A 50 1.51 -9.39 -4.65
N GLY A 51 2.17 -10.54 -4.48
CA GLY A 51 3.55 -10.79 -4.91
C GLY A 51 4.31 -11.63 -3.88
N LYS A 52 5.63 -11.45 -3.80
CA LYS A 52 6.47 -12.09 -2.79
C LYS A 52 6.18 -11.50 -1.43
N GLN A 53 5.71 -12.32 -0.49
CA GLN A 53 5.59 -11.91 0.90
C GLN A 53 6.97 -11.62 1.49
N LEU A 54 7.14 -10.43 2.09
CA LEU A 54 8.38 -10.04 2.75
C LEU A 54 8.47 -10.64 4.16
N THR A 55 9.68 -11.04 4.51
CA THR A 55 10.05 -11.43 5.88
C THR A 55 10.34 -10.18 6.72
N LYS A 56 10.29 -10.31 8.05
CA LYS A 56 10.60 -9.19 8.99
C LYS A 56 12.03 -8.62 8.85
N LYS A 57 12.93 -9.32 8.17
CA LYS A 57 14.31 -8.89 7.91
C LYS A 57 14.45 -8.05 6.65
N GLU A 58 13.46 -8.10 5.76
CA GLU A 58 13.51 -7.37 4.50
C GLU A 58 13.01 -5.95 4.70
N THR A 59 13.73 -5.00 4.12
CA THR A 59 13.33 -3.59 4.11
C THR A 59 12.16 -3.38 3.17
N VAL A 60 11.15 -2.66 3.64
CA VAL A 60 10.02 -2.20 2.83
C VAL A 60 10.49 -1.11 1.87
N LEU A 61 10.07 -1.20 0.62
CA LEU A 61 10.45 -0.29 -0.45
C LEU A 61 9.22 0.37 -1.08
N PRO A 62 9.39 1.54 -1.72
CA PRO A 62 8.35 2.13 -2.56
C PRO A 62 7.85 1.14 -3.62
N GLY A 63 6.52 1.04 -3.75
CA GLY A 63 5.84 0.08 -4.62
C GLY A 63 5.46 -1.25 -3.96
N ASP A 64 5.92 -1.52 -2.73
CA ASP A 64 5.43 -2.65 -1.95
C ASP A 64 3.96 -2.43 -1.53
N ILE A 65 3.23 -3.51 -1.29
CA ILE A 65 1.83 -3.51 -0.89
C ILE A 65 1.71 -4.00 0.54
N ILE A 66 0.98 -3.27 1.38
CA ILE A 66 0.74 -3.63 2.78
C ILE A 66 -0.73 -4.03 2.93
N GLN A 67 -0.94 -5.23 3.47
CA GLN A 67 -2.24 -5.73 3.91
C GLN A 67 -2.30 -5.65 5.45
N PHE A 68 -3.33 -5.01 5.98
CA PHE A 68 -3.60 -4.85 7.41
C PHE A 68 -4.77 -5.74 7.84
N GLU A 69 -4.59 -6.46 8.94
CA GLU A 69 -5.58 -7.34 9.55
C GLU A 69 -5.80 -6.98 11.02
N LYS A 70 -6.97 -6.41 11.33
CA LYS A 70 -7.39 -6.00 12.69
C LYS A 70 -6.36 -5.11 13.39
N VAL A 71 -5.73 -4.20 12.63
CA VAL A 71 -4.65 -3.36 13.14
C VAL A 71 -5.21 -2.16 13.88
N THR A 72 -4.70 -1.92 15.09
CA THR A 72 -4.95 -0.70 15.87
C THR A 72 -3.63 -0.02 16.16
N ILE A 73 -3.54 1.26 15.80
CA ILE A 73 -2.37 2.12 16.03
C ILE A 73 -2.78 3.22 17.00
N LYS A 74 -1.94 3.46 18.02
CA LYS A 74 -2.14 4.54 18.98
C LYS A 74 -0.88 5.39 19.07
N TYR A 75 -0.98 6.62 18.58
CA TYR A 75 0.14 7.56 18.49
C TYR A 75 0.39 8.29 19.82
N PRO A 76 1.60 8.87 20.01
CA PRO A 76 1.95 9.59 21.24
C PRO A 76 1.09 10.83 21.53
N ASP A 77 0.56 11.47 20.49
CA ASP A 77 -0.33 12.63 20.59
C ASP A 77 -1.75 12.28 21.06
N GLY A 78 -2.01 10.99 21.33
CA GLY A 78 -3.31 10.47 21.76
C GLY A 78 -4.25 10.09 20.62
N SER A 79 -3.91 10.42 19.37
CA SER A 79 -4.68 9.99 18.21
C SER A 79 -4.55 8.48 17.97
N TRP A 80 -5.56 7.88 17.33
CA TRP A 80 -5.57 6.45 17.02
C TRP A 80 -6.18 6.19 15.65
N LYS A 81 -5.77 5.07 15.03
CA LYS A 81 -6.29 4.59 13.74
C LYS A 81 -6.64 3.10 13.87
N GLU A 82 -7.82 2.73 13.40
CA GLU A 82 -8.21 1.33 13.22
C GLU A 82 -8.23 0.98 11.73
N LEU A 83 -7.62 -0.16 11.43
CA LEU A 83 -7.48 -0.74 10.10
C LEU A 83 -7.98 -2.20 10.20
N PRO A 84 -9.31 -2.42 10.22
CA PRO A 84 -9.88 -3.75 10.46
C PRO A 84 -9.54 -4.75 9.35
N HIS A 85 -9.58 -4.30 8.09
CA HIS A 85 -9.16 -5.05 6.90
C HIS A 85 -8.87 -4.05 5.79
N HIS A 86 -7.59 -3.71 5.58
CA HIS A 86 -7.22 -2.60 4.71
C HIS A 86 -5.99 -2.91 3.87
N THR A 87 -6.01 -2.49 2.62
CA THR A 87 -4.89 -2.65 1.68
C THR A 87 -4.40 -1.27 1.26
N ALA A 88 -3.09 -1.08 1.27
CA ALA A 88 -2.47 0.17 0.82
C ALA A 88 -1.15 -0.10 0.07
N ILE A 89 -0.74 0.85 -0.77
CA ILE A 89 0.54 0.81 -1.49
C ILE A 89 1.52 1.73 -0.78
N VAL A 90 2.75 1.27 -0.53
CA VAL A 90 3.83 2.10 -0.04
C VAL A 90 4.27 3.04 -1.15
N TYR A 91 3.94 4.31 -1.03
CA TYR A 91 4.35 5.31 -2.02
C TYR A 91 5.78 5.78 -1.75
N SER A 92 6.13 6.05 -0.49
CA SER A 92 7.50 6.36 -0.09
C SER A 92 7.79 5.94 1.34
N VAL A 93 9.08 5.75 1.65
CA VAL A 93 9.57 5.46 3.01
C VAL A 93 10.05 6.78 3.62
N VAL A 94 9.39 7.19 4.70
CA VAL A 94 9.69 8.45 5.40
C VAL A 94 10.75 8.22 6.48
N ALA A 95 10.61 7.12 7.23
CA ALA A 95 11.58 6.65 8.22
C ALA A 95 11.41 5.13 8.43
N GLU A 96 12.20 4.52 9.31
CA GLU A 96 12.01 3.12 9.66
C GLU A 96 10.59 2.89 10.19
N LYS A 97 9.82 1.98 9.56
CA LYS A 97 8.41 1.70 9.85
C LYS A 97 7.44 2.88 9.66
N LYS A 98 7.90 4.01 9.11
CA LYS A 98 7.07 5.16 8.77
C LYS A 98 6.99 5.34 7.26
N TYR A 99 5.77 5.26 6.72
CA TYR A 99 5.53 5.23 5.28
C TYR A 99 4.49 6.26 4.87
N LEU A 100 4.69 6.86 3.70
CA LEU A 100 3.62 7.52 2.98
C LEU A 100 2.92 6.46 2.13
N MET A 101 1.63 6.25 2.37
CA MET A 101 0.85 5.25 1.66
C MET A 101 -0.11 5.90 0.68
N ALA A 102 -0.28 5.28 -0.48
CA ALA A 102 -1.42 5.52 -1.35
C ALA A 102 -2.53 4.53 -1.01
N GLU A 103 -3.71 5.06 -0.67
CA GLU A 103 -4.86 4.27 -0.22
C GLU A 103 -6.19 4.84 -0.74
N GLN A 104 -7.19 3.98 -0.83
CA GLN A 104 -8.56 4.34 -1.18
C GLN A 104 -9.52 3.74 -0.15
N ASN A 105 -10.70 4.34 -0.02
CA ASN A 105 -11.71 3.99 0.98
C ASN A 105 -11.24 4.16 2.43
N ALA A 106 -10.18 4.95 2.65
CA ALA A 106 -9.79 5.36 3.99
C ALA A 106 -10.79 6.40 4.51
N ASN A 107 -11.42 6.13 5.65
CA ASN A 107 -12.45 6.99 6.26
C ASN A 107 -13.60 7.35 5.30
N GLY A 108 -14.02 6.42 4.43
CA GLY A 108 -15.11 6.61 3.46
C GLY A 108 -14.74 7.43 2.22
N LYS A 109 -13.47 7.84 2.06
CA LYS A 109 -12.99 8.53 0.85
C LYS A 109 -12.76 7.52 -0.28
N ARG A 110 -13.74 7.35 -1.15
CA ARG A 110 -13.71 6.42 -2.30
C ARG A 110 -12.88 6.93 -3.49
N PHE A 111 -11.79 7.64 -3.22
CA PHE A 111 -10.81 8.12 -4.19
C PHE A 111 -9.40 7.95 -3.62
N VAL A 112 -8.38 7.93 -4.47
CA VAL A 112 -6.99 7.74 -4.05
C VAL A 112 -6.53 8.94 -3.23
N THR A 113 -6.09 8.64 -2.02
CA THR A 113 -5.53 9.58 -1.06
C THR A 113 -4.15 9.12 -0.63
N PHE A 114 -3.37 10.06 -0.10
CA PHE A 114 -2.04 9.80 0.43
C PHE A 114 -2.06 10.12 1.91
N ALA A 115 -1.62 9.17 2.74
CA ALA A 115 -1.60 9.32 4.18
C ALA A 115 -0.32 8.71 4.75
N GLU A 116 0.28 9.40 5.71
CA GLU A 116 1.37 8.83 6.48
C GLU A 116 0.84 7.81 7.48
N ILE A 117 1.63 6.77 7.71
CA ILE A 117 1.43 5.80 8.77
C ILE A 117 2.75 5.53 9.47
N ASP A 118 2.70 5.36 10.78
CA ASP A 118 3.84 4.91 11.57
C ASP A 118 3.48 3.59 12.25
N LEU A 119 4.07 2.51 11.73
CA LEU A 119 3.84 1.15 12.21
C LEU A 119 4.63 0.83 13.48
N SER A 120 5.50 1.73 13.98
CA SER A 120 6.16 1.56 15.27
C SER A 120 5.17 1.62 16.45
N TYR A 121 4.02 2.26 16.25
CA TYR A 121 2.98 2.45 17.26
C TYR A 121 1.82 1.45 17.18
N VAL A 122 1.97 0.37 16.40
CA VAL A 122 0.98 -0.71 16.34
C VAL A 122 0.83 -1.35 17.72
N LYS A 123 -0.41 -1.43 18.22
CA LYS A 123 -0.74 -2.05 19.51
C LYS A 123 -1.40 -3.42 19.37
N LYS A 124 -2.18 -3.61 18.30
CA LYS A 124 -2.93 -4.84 18.02
C LYS A 124 -2.95 -5.11 16.51
N GLY A 125 -3.22 -6.37 16.16
CA GLY A 125 -3.35 -6.83 14.78
C GLY A 125 -2.03 -7.19 14.13
N THR A 126 -2.12 -7.54 12.85
CA THR A 126 -0.97 -7.93 12.03
C THR A 126 -1.00 -7.21 10.70
N TYR A 127 0.17 -6.94 10.14
CA TYR A 127 0.30 -6.51 8.77
C TYR A 127 1.27 -7.41 8.02
N THR A 128 0.99 -7.63 6.74
CA THR A 128 1.85 -8.38 5.83
C THR A 128 2.23 -7.46 4.68
N VAL A 129 3.51 -7.48 4.32
CA VAL A 129 4.03 -6.71 3.20
C VAL A 129 4.32 -7.65 2.04
N TYR A 130 3.94 -7.26 0.83
CA TYR A 130 4.16 -7.98 -0.40
C TYR A 130 4.97 -7.11 -1.36
N ARG A 131 5.98 -7.72 -2.00
CA ARG A 131 6.74 -7.12 -3.09
C ARG A 131 6.23 -7.67 -4.43
N PRO A 132 5.61 -6.83 -5.26
CA PRO A 132 5.19 -7.22 -6.61
C PRO A 132 6.37 -7.69 -7.47
N GLN A 133 6.16 -8.71 -8.32
CA GLN A 133 7.18 -9.37 -9.14
C GLN A 133 6.80 -9.45 -10.61
#